data_AF-A0A820DKN8-F1
#
_entry.id   AF-A0A820DKN8-F1
#
_cell.length_a   1.000
_cell.length_b   1.000
_cell.length_c   1.000
_cell.angle_alpha   90.00
_cell.angle_beta   90.00
_cell.angle_gamma   90.00
#
_symmetry.space_group_name_H-M   'P 1'
#
loop_
_entity.id
_entity.type
_entity.pdbx_description
1 polymer ?
#
loop_
_entity_poly.entity_id
_entity_poly.type
_entity_poly.pdbx_seq_one_letter_code
_entity_poly.pdbx_strand_id
1 'polypeptide(L)'
;MSKGKSVYHGSTENIIPYFKELGYECEEHDNPADFALDVLITASQKHDGINILHTAYVNSEMHTNINNLFTEATCDDRRERHRRREQGAPARTFMMEIFYVSQRTLKNAIRNPALFLSQIVVAIVLGLLVGLVFNNMENSVDPGVQNRLGAIFFIIVSQIFSTVTALEPFLKERALFIHENVSGYYRITTFFIAKLLCDVLPMRIIPSIIFSLIAYFMTGLQQSGGQFFVFLLTIFMASVFGSATCFFISAIIDMFAVALIVVVLIFVVMLVFSGFLISLSSVFPWLSWIQWISAFRYASNVLTVNEFRNNRFCLANLTSICPMMGSDVLNKQGVDYTTDWDMWKYFFALTMMAITFLLLAYFQLHRMKKSK
;
A
#
# COMPACT_ATOMS: atom_id res chain seq x y z
N MET A 1 -9.53 -33.37 -22.20
CA MET A 1 -10.48 -33.36 -21.06
C MET A 1 -11.70 -32.56 -21.46
N SER A 2 -12.88 -32.88 -20.93
CA SER A 2 -14.11 -32.09 -21.10
C SER A 2 -14.93 -32.11 -19.80
N LYS A 3 -15.47 -30.96 -19.37
CA LYS A 3 -16.21 -30.79 -18.09
C LYS A 3 -15.50 -31.39 -16.87
N GLY A 4 -14.17 -31.25 -16.79
CA GLY A 4 -13.36 -31.80 -15.69
C GLY A 4 -13.12 -33.32 -15.74
N LYS A 5 -13.56 -33.99 -16.81
CA LYS A 5 -13.38 -35.44 -17.03
C LYS A 5 -12.32 -35.72 -18.10
N SER A 6 -11.46 -36.70 -17.83
CA SER A 6 -10.46 -37.20 -18.78
C SER A 6 -11.10 -38.18 -19.76
N VAL A 7 -10.98 -37.89 -21.06
CA VAL A 7 -11.57 -38.70 -22.14
C VAL A 7 -10.50 -39.46 -22.93
N TYR A 8 -9.28 -38.91 -22.95
CA TYR A 8 -8.11 -39.54 -23.53
C TYR A 8 -6.87 -38.94 -22.89
N HIS A 9 -5.86 -39.77 -22.62
CA HIS A 9 -4.51 -39.36 -22.28
C HIS A 9 -3.59 -40.54 -22.65
N GLY A 10 -2.61 -40.28 -23.51
CA GLY A 10 -1.79 -41.30 -24.16
C GLY A 10 -1.00 -40.73 -25.34
N SER A 11 -0.36 -41.61 -26.12
CA SER A 11 0.41 -41.24 -27.32
C SER A 11 -0.47 -40.57 -28.37
N THR A 12 0.08 -39.62 -29.14
CA THR A 12 -0.64 -38.99 -30.25
C THR A 12 -0.96 -39.97 -31.38
N GLU A 13 -0.19 -41.04 -31.54
CA GLU A 13 -0.40 -42.07 -32.57
C GLU A 13 -1.66 -42.91 -32.31
N ASN A 14 -2.02 -43.10 -31.04
CA ASN A 14 -3.13 -43.97 -30.64
C ASN A 14 -4.47 -43.24 -30.55
N ILE A 15 -4.51 -41.93 -30.78
CA ILE A 15 -5.73 -41.14 -30.60
C ILE A 15 -6.80 -41.45 -31.65
N ILE A 16 -6.41 -41.56 -32.93
CA ILE A 16 -7.35 -41.90 -34.02
C ILE A 16 -7.83 -43.35 -33.89
N PRO A 17 -6.94 -44.36 -33.70
CA PRO A 17 -7.37 -45.74 -33.43
C PRO A 17 -8.36 -45.84 -32.27
N TYR A 18 -8.10 -45.14 -31.15
CA TYR A 18 -8.97 -45.14 -29.98
C TYR A 18 -10.36 -44.58 -30.26
N PHE A 19 -10.45 -43.43 -30.92
CA PHE A 19 -11.75 -42.85 -31.27
C PHE A 19 -12.48 -43.67 -32.35
N LYS A 20 -11.73 -44.33 -33.23
CA LYS A 20 -12.28 -45.27 -34.22
C LYS A 20 -12.92 -46.50 -33.55
N GLU A 21 -12.31 -47.05 -32.51
CA GLU A 21 -12.91 -48.14 -31.69
C GLU A 21 -14.22 -47.70 -31.01
N LEU A 22 -14.34 -46.42 -30.68
CA LEU A 22 -15.55 -45.82 -30.10
C LEU A 22 -16.62 -45.44 -31.14
N GLY A 23 -16.36 -45.69 -32.43
CA GLY A 23 -17.29 -45.45 -33.53
C GLY A 23 -17.18 -44.06 -34.16
N TYR A 24 -16.07 -43.35 -33.95
CA TYR A 24 -15.80 -42.06 -34.59
C TYR A 24 -14.67 -42.20 -35.62
N GLU A 25 -14.94 -41.91 -36.89
CA GLU A 25 -13.94 -41.93 -37.95
C GLU A 25 -13.47 -40.52 -38.30
N CYS A 26 -12.16 -40.36 -38.42
CA CYS A 26 -11.53 -39.13 -38.89
C CYS A 26 -11.35 -39.23 -40.42
N GLU A 27 -11.76 -38.20 -41.16
CA GLU A 27 -11.53 -38.13 -42.60
C GLU A 27 -10.03 -37.90 -42.91
N GLU A 28 -9.55 -38.35 -44.07
CA GLU A 28 -8.12 -38.26 -44.44
C GLU A 28 -7.60 -36.82 -44.57
N HIS A 29 -8.49 -35.85 -44.79
CA HIS A 29 -8.14 -34.44 -44.94
C HIS A 29 -8.40 -33.62 -43.69
N ASP A 30 -8.93 -34.23 -42.63
CA ASP A 30 -9.19 -33.56 -41.35
C ASP A 30 -7.97 -33.58 -40.44
N ASN A 31 -7.79 -32.49 -39.70
CA ASN A 31 -6.77 -32.40 -38.67
C ASN A 31 -7.19 -33.30 -37.48
N PRO A 32 -6.37 -34.29 -37.08
CA PRO A 32 -6.70 -35.21 -35.98
C PRO A 32 -6.98 -34.53 -34.64
N ALA A 33 -6.35 -33.36 -34.39
CA ALA A 33 -6.58 -32.59 -33.17
C ALA A 33 -7.95 -31.91 -33.18
N ASP A 34 -8.37 -31.37 -34.33
CA ASP A 34 -9.68 -30.73 -34.50
C ASP A 34 -10.77 -31.78 -34.45
N PHE A 35 -10.59 -32.92 -35.14
CA PHE A 35 -11.46 -34.09 -35.03
C PHE A 35 -11.69 -34.52 -33.57
N ALA A 36 -10.62 -34.66 -32.77
CA ALA A 36 -10.74 -35.04 -31.37
C ALA A 36 -11.51 -34.00 -30.54
N LEU A 37 -11.38 -32.70 -30.86
CA LEU A 37 -12.18 -31.64 -30.24
C LEU A 37 -13.64 -31.70 -30.67
N ASP A 38 -13.92 -31.97 -31.94
CA ASP A 38 -15.29 -32.09 -32.48
C ASP A 38 -16.04 -33.28 -31.88
N VAL A 39 -15.36 -34.41 -31.67
CA VAL A 39 -15.90 -35.56 -30.92
C VAL A 39 -16.29 -35.13 -29.50
N LEU A 40 -15.44 -34.38 -28.81
CA LEU A 40 -15.71 -33.89 -27.46
C LEU A 40 -16.85 -32.87 -27.41
N ILE A 41 -16.93 -31.96 -28.40
CA ILE A 41 -17.99 -30.97 -28.52
C ILE A 41 -19.33 -31.67 -28.78
N THR A 42 -19.36 -32.60 -29.74
CA THR A 42 -20.55 -33.40 -30.08
C THR A 42 -21.03 -34.21 -28.89
N ALA A 43 -20.11 -34.86 -28.17
CA ALA A 43 -20.42 -35.62 -26.96
C ALA A 43 -20.89 -34.72 -25.80
N SER A 44 -20.48 -33.44 -25.77
CA SER A 44 -20.95 -32.47 -24.77
C SER A 44 -22.40 -32.02 -25.01
N GLN A 45 -22.87 -32.06 -26.26
CA GLN A 45 -24.24 -31.68 -26.64
C GLN A 45 -25.25 -32.82 -26.40
N LYS A 46 -24.81 -34.09 -26.43
CA LYS A 46 -25.64 -35.25 -26.13
C LYS A 46 -25.79 -35.45 -24.61
N HIS A 47 -26.98 -35.87 -24.16
CA HIS A 47 -27.18 -36.28 -22.76
C HIS A 47 -26.23 -37.44 -22.43
N ASP A 48 -25.43 -37.30 -21.37
CA ASP A 48 -24.41 -38.26 -20.92
C ASP A 48 -23.26 -38.61 -21.90
N GLY A 49 -23.12 -37.95 -23.06
CA GLY A 49 -22.09 -38.29 -24.03
C GLY A 49 -20.66 -38.25 -23.46
N ILE A 50 -20.32 -37.21 -22.67
CA ILE A 50 -19.01 -37.13 -21.99
C ILE A 50 -18.83 -38.23 -20.95
N ASN A 51 -19.90 -38.66 -20.26
CA ASN A 51 -19.83 -39.72 -19.26
C ASN A 51 -19.53 -41.07 -19.91
N ILE A 52 -20.13 -41.32 -21.08
CA ILE A 52 -19.87 -42.51 -21.88
C ILE A 52 -18.40 -42.53 -22.34
N LEU A 53 -17.91 -41.43 -22.91
CA LEU A 53 -16.52 -41.34 -23.34
C LEU A 53 -15.52 -41.45 -22.18
N HIS A 54 -15.81 -40.84 -21.04
CA HIS A 54 -14.98 -40.95 -19.84
C HIS A 54 -14.96 -42.38 -19.28
N THR A 55 -16.11 -43.06 -19.22
CA THR A 55 -16.18 -44.45 -18.74
C THR A 55 -15.46 -45.41 -19.69
N ALA A 56 -15.58 -45.19 -21.00
CA ALA A 56 -14.81 -45.92 -21.99
C ALA A 56 -13.30 -45.73 -21.80
N TYR A 57 -12.86 -44.49 -21.54
CA TYR A 57 -11.45 -44.22 -21.24
C TYR A 57 -10.99 -44.91 -19.96
N VAL A 58 -11.72 -44.77 -18.85
CA VAL A 58 -11.35 -45.37 -17.56
C VAL A 58 -11.27 -46.89 -17.65
N ASN A 59 -12.12 -47.52 -18.47
CA ASN A 59 -12.11 -48.96 -18.69
C ASN A 59 -11.08 -49.41 -19.73
N SER A 60 -10.41 -48.48 -20.42
CA SER A 60 -9.41 -48.82 -21.45
C SER A 60 -8.10 -49.33 -20.85
N GLU A 61 -7.39 -50.16 -21.62
CA GLU A 61 -6.04 -50.61 -21.26
C GLU A 61 -5.07 -49.43 -21.13
N MET A 62 -5.26 -48.37 -21.92
CA MET A 62 -4.44 -47.17 -21.87
C MET A 62 -4.52 -46.47 -20.52
N HIS A 63 -5.72 -46.32 -19.96
CA HIS A 63 -5.90 -45.73 -18.63
C HIS A 63 -5.21 -46.58 -17.56
N THR A 64 -5.40 -47.90 -17.62
CA THR A 64 -4.79 -48.83 -16.67
C THR A 64 -3.26 -48.76 -16.70
N ASN A 65 -2.67 -48.74 -17.90
CA ASN A 65 -1.21 -48.64 -18.07
C ASN A 65 -0.65 -47.33 -17.49
N ILE A 66 -1.30 -46.19 -17.77
CA ILE A 66 -0.89 -44.90 -17.20
C ILE A 66 -1.06 -44.88 -15.68
N ASN A 67 -2.12 -45.47 -15.15
CA ASN A 67 -2.34 -45.51 -13.71
C ASN A 67 -1.27 -46.35 -13.00
N ASN A 68 -0.82 -47.46 -13.62
CA ASN A 68 0.29 -48.26 -13.13
C ASN A 68 1.60 -47.46 -13.14
N LEU A 69 1.93 -46.79 -14.25
CA LEU A 69 3.09 -45.90 -14.35
C LEU A 69 3.06 -44.78 -13.29
N PHE A 70 1.88 -44.21 -13.04
CA PHE A 70 1.72 -43.17 -12.02
C PHE A 70 1.90 -43.73 -10.60
N THR A 71 1.44 -44.95 -10.36
CA THR A 71 1.58 -45.65 -9.06
C THR A 71 3.06 -45.98 -8.78
N GLU A 72 3.78 -46.48 -9.78
CA GLU A 72 5.22 -46.72 -9.68
C GLU A 72 6.00 -45.42 -9.43
N ALA A 73 5.72 -44.37 -10.22
CA ALA A 73 6.37 -43.08 -10.09
C ALA A 73 6.10 -42.40 -8.73
N THR A 74 4.90 -42.55 -8.17
CA THR A 74 4.55 -41.94 -6.87
C THR A 74 5.22 -42.62 -5.67
N CYS A 75 5.54 -43.91 -5.78
CA CYS A 75 6.32 -44.64 -4.78
C CYS A 75 7.78 -44.16 -4.71
N ASP A 76 8.40 -43.89 -5.87
CA ASP A 76 9.75 -43.33 -5.95
C ASP A 76 9.79 -41.85 -5.55
N ASP A 77 8.83 -41.03 -6.01
CA ASP A 77 8.76 -39.59 -5.74
C ASP A 77 8.53 -39.29 -4.24
N ARG A 78 7.90 -40.18 -3.46
CA ARG A 78 7.79 -40.03 -1.99
C ARG A 78 9.15 -40.08 -1.29
N ARG A 79 10.05 -40.96 -1.71
CA ARG A 79 11.40 -41.08 -1.14
C ARG A 79 12.26 -39.88 -1.53
N GLU A 80 12.10 -39.38 -2.74
CA GLU A 80 12.91 -38.28 -3.28
C GLU A 80 12.43 -36.89 -2.84
N ARG A 81 11.11 -36.68 -2.68
CA ARG A 81 10.52 -35.47 -2.08
C ARG A 81 10.92 -35.26 -0.63
N HIS A 82 11.03 -36.33 0.16
CA HIS A 82 11.47 -36.22 1.55
C HIS A 82 12.91 -35.67 1.62
N ARG A 83 13.78 -36.18 0.75
CA ARG A 83 15.17 -35.76 0.60
C ARG A 83 15.32 -34.32 0.06
N ARG A 84 14.48 -33.92 -0.90
CA ARG A 84 14.44 -32.54 -1.43
C ARG A 84 13.84 -31.52 -0.45
N ARG A 85 12.89 -31.92 0.41
CA ARG A 85 12.36 -31.05 1.48
C ARG A 85 13.41 -30.77 2.56
N GLU A 86 14.25 -31.74 2.89
CA GLU A 86 15.38 -31.55 3.81
C GLU A 86 16.51 -30.71 3.19
N GLN A 87 16.65 -30.70 1.86
CA GLN A 87 17.62 -29.90 1.11
C GLN A 87 17.06 -28.59 0.53
N GLY A 88 15.79 -28.25 0.85
CA GLY A 88 15.04 -27.13 0.28
C GLY A 88 15.45 -25.76 0.82
N ALA A 89 16.76 -25.49 0.91
CA ALA A 89 17.23 -24.13 1.04
C ALA A 89 16.78 -23.35 -0.20
N PRO A 90 16.20 -22.15 -0.06
CA PRO A 90 15.93 -21.31 -1.22
C PRO A 90 17.23 -21.13 -1.99
N ALA A 91 17.17 -21.32 -3.30
CA ALA A 91 18.36 -21.31 -4.17
C ALA A 91 19.17 -19.99 -4.11
N ARG A 92 18.68 -18.97 -3.38
CA ARG A 92 19.23 -17.62 -3.29
C ARG A 92 19.22 -17.11 -1.85
N THR A 93 20.24 -16.34 -1.52
CA THR A 93 20.34 -15.61 -0.25
C THR A 93 19.36 -14.45 -0.23
N PHE A 94 18.79 -14.15 0.94
CA PHE A 94 17.85 -13.04 1.13
C PHE A 94 18.36 -11.69 0.64
N MET A 95 19.65 -11.39 0.85
CA MET A 95 20.28 -10.14 0.39
C MET A 95 20.32 -10.01 -1.13
N MET A 96 20.53 -11.11 -1.85
CA MET A 96 20.48 -11.11 -3.32
C MET A 96 19.07 -10.83 -3.82
N GLU A 97 18.05 -11.44 -3.19
CA GLU A 97 16.67 -11.13 -3.53
C GLU A 97 16.37 -9.64 -3.34
N ILE A 98 16.76 -9.06 -2.19
CA ILE A 98 16.53 -7.63 -1.91
C ILE A 98 17.24 -6.77 -2.94
N PHE A 99 18.51 -7.08 -3.25
CA PHE A 99 19.30 -6.30 -4.19
C PHE A 99 18.65 -6.25 -5.57
N TYR A 100 18.27 -7.40 -6.14
CA TYR A 100 17.68 -7.44 -7.49
C TYR A 100 16.29 -6.81 -7.55
N VAL A 101 15.43 -7.06 -6.53
CA VAL A 101 14.10 -6.45 -6.50
C VAL A 101 14.21 -4.95 -6.31
N SER A 102 15.10 -4.48 -5.43
CA SER A 102 15.37 -3.05 -5.22
C SER A 102 15.91 -2.36 -6.47
N GLN A 103 16.88 -2.97 -7.15
CA GLN A 103 17.45 -2.46 -8.40
C GLN A 103 16.36 -2.33 -9.48
N ARG A 104 15.48 -3.32 -9.59
CA ARG A 104 14.34 -3.28 -10.51
C ARG A 104 13.38 -2.15 -10.14
N THR A 105 12.99 -2.04 -8.88
CA THR A 105 12.08 -0.99 -8.40
C THR A 105 12.65 0.40 -8.68
N LEU A 106 13.92 0.63 -8.39
CA LEU A 106 14.60 1.90 -8.67
C LEU A 106 14.67 2.19 -10.17
N LYS A 107 14.98 1.18 -11.00
CA LYS A 107 15.02 1.32 -12.46
C LYS A 107 13.64 1.65 -13.04
N ASN A 108 12.57 1.08 -12.49
CA ASN A 108 11.20 1.42 -12.85
C ASN A 108 10.85 2.86 -12.47
N ALA A 109 11.20 3.29 -11.25
CA ALA A 109 11.02 4.66 -10.79
C ALA A 109 11.75 5.69 -11.67
N ILE A 110 13.00 5.41 -12.05
CA ILE A 110 13.80 6.30 -12.93
C ILE A 110 13.22 6.35 -14.35
N ARG A 111 12.77 5.21 -14.88
CA ARG A 111 12.24 5.12 -16.25
C ARG A 111 10.82 5.65 -16.42
N ASN A 112 10.05 5.72 -15.33
CA ASN A 112 8.71 6.30 -15.33
C ASN A 112 8.67 7.57 -14.45
N PRO A 113 9.27 8.68 -14.92
CA PRO A 113 9.38 9.89 -14.13
C PRO A 113 8.04 10.62 -13.96
N ALA A 114 6.99 10.25 -14.70
CA ALA A 114 5.71 10.94 -14.68
C ALA A 114 5.12 11.00 -13.26
N LEU A 115 5.11 9.88 -12.54
CA LEU A 115 4.60 9.82 -11.17
C LEU A 115 5.41 10.69 -10.21
N PHE A 116 6.74 10.65 -10.33
CA PHE A 116 7.63 11.46 -9.49
C PHE A 116 7.47 12.96 -9.78
N LEU A 117 7.44 13.33 -11.06
CA LEU A 117 7.28 14.72 -11.50
C LEU A 117 5.92 15.27 -11.08
N SER A 118 4.84 14.49 -11.20
CA SER A 118 3.52 14.87 -10.71
C SER A 118 3.52 15.17 -9.21
N GLN A 119 4.24 14.38 -8.41
CA GLN A 119 4.34 14.64 -6.96
C GLN A 119 5.13 15.91 -6.65
N ILE A 120 6.19 16.20 -7.41
CA ILE A 120 6.93 17.47 -7.27
C ILE A 120 6.02 18.66 -7.62
N VAL A 121 5.31 18.58 -8.74
CA VAL A 121 4.38 19.65 -9.16
C VAL A 121 3.30 19.87 -8.12
N VAL A 122 2.67 18.80 -7.61
CA VAL A 122 1.66 18.89 -6.54
C VAL A 122 2.25 19.50 -5.27
N ALA A 123 3.46 19.10 -4.87
CA ALA A 123 4.14 19.66 -3.70
C ALA A 123 4.44 21.16 -3.85
N ILE A 124 4.88 21.60 -5.03
CA ILE A 124 5.10 23.03 -5.33
C ILE A 124 3.78 23.80 -5.29
N VAL A 125 2.74 23.30 -5.97
CA VAL A 125 1.44 23.97 -6.04
C VAL A 125 0.80 24.07 -4.66
N LEU A 126 0.79 22.99 -3.87
CA LEU A 126 0.25 23.01 -2.51
C LEU A 126 1.10 23.87 -1.57
N GLY A 127 2.44 23.82 -1.70
CA GLY A 127 3.35 24.64 -0.90
C GLY A 127 3.14 26.13 -1.17
N LEU A 128 3.02 26.52 -2.45
CA LEU A 128 2.70 27.89 -2.85
C LEU A 128 1.31 28.30 -2.40
N LEU A 129 0.30 27.43 -2.53
CA LEU A 129 -1.05 27.70 -2.06
C LEU A 129 -1.04 28.04 -0.56
N VAL A 130 -0.43 27.19 0.26
CA VAL A 130 -0.27 27.44 1.71
C VAL A 130 0.50 28.73 1.95
N GLY A 131 1.65 28.90 1.28
CA GLY A 131 2.54 30.03 1.46
C GLY A 131 1.91 31.36 1.08
N LEU A 132 1.08 31.40 0.04
CA LEU A 132 0.38 32.61 -0.40
C LEU A 132 -0.81 32.95 0.53
N VAL A 133 -1.56 31.94 0.98
CA VAL A 133 -2.72 32.14 1.87
C VAL A 133 -2.27 32.62 3.25
N PHE A 134 -1.17 32.05 3.79
CA PHE A 134 -0.66 32.35 5.13
C PHE A 134 0.67 33.12 5.07
N ASN A 135 0.86 33.97 4.06
CA ASN A 135 2.12 34.65 3.83
C ASN A 135 2.52 35.55 5.02
N ASN A 136 3.73 35.33 5.55
CA ASN A 136 4.34 36.08 6.66
C ASN A 136 3.35 36.48 7.77
N MET A 137 2.92 35.49 8.55
CA MET A 137 1.96 35.72 9.63
C MET A 137 2.51 36.66 10.71
N GLU A 138 1.70 37.65 11.09
CA GLU A 138 2.03 38.60 12.16
C GLU A 138 2.11 37.91 13.54
N ASN A 139 2.89 38.47 14.45
CA ASN A 139 2.96 38.04 15.86
C ASN A 139 1.96 38.82 16.74
N SER A 140 0.75 39.02 16.21
CA SER A 140 -0.37 39.62 16.93
C SER A 140 -1.20 38.56 17.65
N VAL A 141 -1.83 38.91 18.78
CA VAL A 141 -2.80 38.02 19.47
C VAL A 141 -3.92 37.63 18.51
N ASP A 142 -4.56 38.64 17.92
CA ASP A 142 -5.53 38.51 16.84
C ASP A 142 -5.05 39.39 15.67
N PRO A 143 -4.96 38.87 14.42
CA PRO A 143 -5.32 37.52 13.96
C PRO A 143 -4.15 36.48 13.99
N GLY A 144 -2.96 36.86 14.47
CA GLY A 144 -1.73 36.06 14.31
C GLY A 144 -1.79 34.63 14.87
N VAL A 145 -2.31 34.44 16.09
CA VAL A 145 -2.43 33.09 16.70
C VAL A 145 -3.33 32.18 15.88
N GLN A 146 -4.50 32.67 15.46
CA GLN A 146 -5.46 31.90 14.67
C GLN A 146 -4.89 31.53 13.30
N ASN A 147 -4.21 32.48 12.64
CA ASN A 147 -3.56 32.23 11.35
C ASN A 147 -2.47 31.16 11.47
N ARG A 148 -1.64 31.18 12.52
CA ARG A 148 -0.60 30.16 12.75
C ARG A 148 -1.18 28.76 12.98
N LEU A 149 -2.23 28.65 13.81
CA LEU A 149 -2.93 27.38 14.01
C LEU A 149 -3.57 26.88 12.71
N GLY A 150 -4.21 27.77 11.94
CA GLY A 150 -4.80 27.47 10.63
C GLY A 150 -3.76 27.02 9.61
N ALA A 151 -2.60 27.67 9.55
CA ALA A 151 -1.49 27.30 8.68
C ALA A 151 -0.97 25.91 9.02
N ILE A 152 -0.68 25.62 10.29
CA ILE A 152 -0.23 24.30 10.74
C ILE A 152 -1.23 23.21 10.35
N PHE A 153 -2.51 23.44 10.61
CA PHE A 153 -3.57 22.51 10.24
C PHE A 153 -3.60 22.26 8.72
N PHE A 154 -3.60 23.33 7.92
CA PHE A 154 -3.68 23.22 6.46
C PHE A 154 -2.44 22.57 5.84
N ILE A 155 -1.25 22.80 6.41
CA ILE A 155 0.01 22.14 6.03
C ILE A 155 -0.11 20.62 6.23
N ILE A 156 -0.55 20.18 7.40
CA ILE A 156 -0.67 18.74 7.72
C ILE A 156 -1.72 18.08 6.83
N VAL A 157 -2.86 18.74 6.64
CA VAL A 157 -3.92 18.24 5.75
C VAL A 157 -3.40 18.08 4.33
N SER A 158 -2.78 19.13 3.79
CA SER A 158 -2.19 19.08 2.45
C SER A 158 -1.17 17.96 2.32
N GLN A 159 -0.30 17.79 3.33
CA GLN A 159 0.70 16.73 3.32
C GLN A 159 0.08 15.33 3.31
N ILE A 160 -0.84 15.02 4.24
CA ILE A 160 -1.42 13.68 4.35
C ILE A 160 -2.26 13.36 3.10
N PHE A 161 -3.09 14.29 2.62
CA PHE A 161 -3.91 14.06 1.43
C PHE A 161 -3.08 13.91 0.14
N SER A 162 -1.91 14.55 0.04
CA SER A 162 -1.01 14.37 -1.11
C SER A 162 -0.53 12.90 -1.28
N THR A 163 -0.55 12.11 -0.20
CA THR A 163 -0.10 10.71 -0.20
C THR A 163 -1.09 9.74 -0.86
N VAL A 164 -2.33 10.17 -1.13
CA VAL A 164 -3.34 9.36 -1.84
C VAL A 164 -2.81 8.86 -3.19
N THR A 165 -1.87 9.60 -3.78
CA THR A 165 -1.11 9.20 -4.98
C THR A 165 -0.33 7.87 -4.84
N ALA A 166 -0.11 7.35 -3.63
CA ALA A 166 0.55 6.06 -3.38
C ALA A 166 -0.34 4.86 -3.73
N LEU A 167 -1.66 5.06 -3.81
CA LEU A 167 -2.67 4.01 -3.91
C LEU A 167 -2.58 3.23 -5.23
N GLU A 168 -2.61 3.94 -6.36
CA GLU A 168 -2.66 3.33 -7.70
C GLU A 168 -1.38 2.55 -8.05
N PRO A 169 -0.16 3.10 -7.84
CA PRO A 169 1.06 2.36 -8.15
C PRO A 169 1.17 1.06 -7.37
N PHE A 170 0.76 1.06 -6.10
CA PHE A 170 0.79 -0.15 -5.28
C PHE A 170 -0.23 -1.19 -5.76
N LEU A 171 -1.45 -0.79 -6.13
CA LEU A 171 -2.45 -1.71 -6.69
C LEU A 171 -1.94 -2.44 -7.95
N LYS A 172 -1.30 -1.69 -8.87
CA LYS A 172 -0.74 -2.24 -10.10
C LYS A 172 0.42 -3.21 -9.82
N GLU A 173 1.35 -2.81 -8.94
CA GLU A 173 2.50 -3.66 -8.61
C GLU A 173 2.13 -4.90 -7.81
N ARG A 174 1.10 -4.81 -6.95
CA ARG A 174 0.60 -5.95 -6.19
C ARG A 174 0.14 -7.08 -7.11
N ALA A 175 -0.48 -6.76 -8.25
CA ALA A 175 -0.88 -7.77 -9.23
C ALA A 175 0.33 -8.51 -9.82
N LEU A 176 1.39 -7.78 -10.19
CA LEU A 176 2.65 -8.36 -10.65
C LEU A 176 3.33 -9.20 -9.54
N PHE A 177 3.34 -8.68 -8.32
CA PHE A 177 3.90 -9.36 -7.14
C PHE A 177 3.26 -10.72 -6.91
N ILE A 178 1.93 -10.82 -7.01
CA ILE A 178 1.23 -12.10 -6.82
C ILE A 178 1.76 -13.14 -7.81
N HIS A 179 1.81 -12.79 -9.10
CA HIS A 179 2.30 -13.68 -10.15
C HIS A 179 3.76 -14.14 -9.91
N GLU A 180 4.64 -13.21 -9.55
CA GLU A 180 6.05 -13.49 -9.26
C GLU A 180 6.22 -14.34 -8.00
N ASN A 181 5.41 -14.11 -6.98
CA ASN A 181 5.48 -14.86 -5.74
C ASN A 181 4.96 -16.30 -5.90
N VAL A 182 3.87 -16.51 -6.66
CA VAL A 182 3.37 -17.87 -6.98
C VAL A 182 4.37 -18.67 -7.81
N SER A 183 5.09 -17.99 -8.69
CA SER A 183 6.14 -18.58 -9.51
C SER A 183 7.44 -18.83 -8.75
N GLY A 184 7.54 -18.40 -7.49
CA GLY A 184 8.69 -18.65 -6.61
C GLY A 184 9.91 -17.76 -6.86
N TYR A 185 9.73 -16.56 -7.43
CA TYR A 185 10.87 -15.67 -7.74
C TYR A 185 11.55 -15.06 -6.50
N TYR A 186 10.79 -14.65 -5.50
CA TYR A 186 11.29 -14.02 -4.26
C TYR A 186 10.25 -14.08 -3.13
N ARG A 187 10.70 -13.82 -1.90
CA ARG A 187 9.85 -13.80 -0.69
C ARG A 187 9.02 -12.51 -0.59
N ILE A 188 7.88 -12.59 0.11
CA ILE A 188 7.02 -11.43 0.40
C ILE A 188 7.78 -10.33 1.15
N THR A 189 8.62 -10.73 2.11
CA THR A 189 9.48 -9.82 2.88
C THR A 189 10.41 -9.02 1.98
N THR A 190 11.00 -9.67 0.98
CA THR A 190 11.90 -9.06 0.01
C THR A 190 11.18 -7.96 -0.77
N PHE A 191 9.98 -8.26 -1.29
CA PHE A 191 9.18 -7.28 -2.02
C PHE A 191 8.82 -6.08 -1.15
N PHE A 192 8.34 -6.32 0.07
CA PHE A 192 7.89 -5.26 0.96
C PHE A 192 9.02 -4.32 1.37
N ILE A 193 10.20 -4.86 1.71
CA ILE A 193 11.38 -4.07 2.07
C ILE A 193 11.89 -3.27 0.86
N ALA A 194 12.01 -3.91 -0.31
CA ALA A 194 12.47 -3.23 -1.52
C ALA A 194 11.52 -2.09 -1.92
N LYS A 195 10.20 -2.29 -1.79
CA LYS A 195 9.19 -1.26 -2.04
C LYS A 195 9.31 -0.10 -1.06
N LEU A 196 9.47 -0.38 0.24
CA LEU A 196 9.63 0.66 1.26
C LEU A 196 10.89 1.49 1.04
N LEU A 197 12.04 0.85 0.81
CA LEU A 197 13.33 1.53 0.72
C LEU A 197 13.55 2.26 -0.61
N CYS A 198 13.14 1.65 -1.74
CA CYS A 198 13.50 2.16 -3.07
C CYS A 198 12.37 2.91 -3.78
N ASP A 199 11.14 2.84 -3.28
CA ASP A 199 10.02 3.59 -3.84
C ASP A 199 9.47 4.59 -2.83
N VAL A 200 9.01 4.14 -1.66
CA VAL A 200 8.33 5.00 -0.68
C VAL A 200 9.23 6.10 -0.16
N LEU A 201 10.43 5.75 0.35
CA LEU A 201 11.31 6.74 0.95
C LEU A 201 11.73 7.81 -0.08
N PRO A 202 12.29 7.48 -1.26
CA PRO A 202 12.72 8.52 -2.21
C PRO A 202 11.55 9.34 -2.76
N MET A 203 10.44 8.68 -3.12
CA MET A 203 9.27 9.36 -3.69
C MET A 203 8.58 10.27 -2.68
N ARG A 204 8.69 10.01 -1.38
CA ARG A 204 8.04 10.84 -0.34
C ARG A 204 8.97 11.87 0.26
N ILE A 205 10.25 11.58 0.45
CA ILE A 205 11.21 12.52 1.05
C ILE A 205 11.35 13.76 0.18
N ILE A 206 11.60 13.61 -1.12
CA ILE A 206 11.94 14.76 -1.98
C ILE A 206 10.75 15.74 -2.11
N PRO A 207 9.52 15.32 -2.44
CA PRO A 207 8.39 16.25 -2.49
C PRO A 207 8.06 16.86 -1.12
N SER A 208 8.24 16.11 -0.02
CA SER A 208 8.00 16.65 1.33
C SER A 208 9.02 17.72 1.70
N ILE A 209 10.29 17.57 1.30
CA ILE A 209 11.31 18.62 1.47
C ILE A 209 10.93 19.86 0.66
N ILE A 210 10.55 19.71 -0.61
CA ILE A 210 10.17 20.84 -1.48
C ILE A 210 8.96 21.58 -0.90
N PHE A 211 7.90 20.84 -0.55
CA PHE A 211 6.72 21.41 0.11
C PHE A 211 7.08 22.14 1.40
N SER A 212 7.92 21.53 2.24
CA SER A 212 8.35 22.11 3.51
C SER A 212 9.15 23.39 3.33
N LEU A 213 10.09 23.43 2.37
CA LEU A 213 10.88 24.62 2.09
C LEU A 213 9.97 25.79 1.67
N ILE A 214 9.02 25.54 0.77
CA ILE A 214 8.11 26.60 0.31
C ILE A 214 7.18 27.04 1.44
N ALA A 215 6.43 26.10 2.03
CA ALA A 215 5.42 26.41 3.03
C ALA A 215 6.03 27.04 4.28
N TYR A 216 7.13 26.49 4.83
CA TYR A 216 7.72 26.96 6.08
C TYR A 216 8.24 28.40 5.99
N PHE A 217 9.01 28.70 4.94
CA PHE A 217 9.63 30.01 4.80
C PHE A 217 8.63 31.08 4.32
N MET A 218 7.66 30.75 3.47
CA MET A 218 6.63 31.70 3.06
C MET A 218 5.65 32.03 4.19
N THR A 219 5.29 31.04 5.02
CA THR A 219 4.34 31.27 6.13
C THR A 219 4.92 32.11 7.27
N GLY A 220 6.26 32.19 7.39
CA GLY A 220 6.90 32.94 8.48
C GLY A 220 6.76 32.24 9.84
N LEU A 221 6.83 30.91 9.86
CA LEU A 221 7.00 30.12 11.09
C LEU A 221 8.35 30.43 11.75
N GLN A 222 8.51 30.03 13.02
CA GLN A 222 9.71 30.35 13.79
C GLN A 222 11.01 29.87 13.13
N GLN A 223 11.93 30.78 12.79
CA GLN A 223 13.05 30.48 11.88
C GLN A 223 14.31 29.90 12.57
N SER A 224 14.17 29.13 13.64
CA SER A 224 15.31 28.41 14.24
C SER A 224 15.62 27.12 13.46
N GLY A 225 16.91 26.79 13.30
CA GLY A 225 17.34 25.57 12.62
C GLY A 225 16.74 24.29 13.24
N GLY A 226 16.66 24.21 14.58
CA GLY A 226 16.05 23.07 15.27
C GLY A 226 14.56 22.91 14.97
N GLN A 227 13.81 24.01 14.95
CA GLN A 227 12.37 24.00 14.69
C GLN A 227 12.05 23.60 13.25
N PHE A 228 12.87 24.03 12.29
CA PHE A 228 12.74 23.62 10.89
C PHE A 228 12.93 22.11 10.73
N PHE A 229 13.93 21.50 11.37
CA PHE A 229 14.14 20.06 11.26
C PHE A 229 13.04 19.24 11.94
N VAL A 230 12.52 19.69 13.09
CA VAL A 230 11.34 19.06 13.73
C VAL A 230 10.12 19.16 12.82
N PHE A 231 9.90 20.32 12.20
CA PHE A 231 8.85 20.51 11.22
C PHE A 231 9.01 19.54 10.04
N LEU A 232 10.17 19.54 9.38
CA LEU A 232 10.47 18.68 8.24
C LEU A 232 10.29 17.20 8.58
N LEU A 233 10.79 16.77 9.74
CA LEU A 233 10.66 15.39 10.21
C LEU A 233 9.20 15.00 10.44
N THR A 234 8.39 15.92 10.99
CA THR A 234 6.96 15.70 11.21
C THR A 234 6.18 15.60 9.90
N ILE A 235 6.46 16.50 8.94
CA ILE A 235 5.85 16.45 7.59
C ILE A 235 6.23 15.16 6.87
N PHE A 236 7.50 14.76 6.95
CA PHE A 236 7.96 13.49 6.40
C PHE A 236 7.24 12.29 7.06
N MET A 237 7.14 12.25 8.38
CA MET A 237 6.47 11.15 9.09
C MET A 237 4.96 11.09 8.78
N ALA A 238 4.31 12.25 8.65
CA ALA A 238 2.92 12.34 8.20
C ALA A 238 2.74 11.79 6.76
N SER A 239 3.72 12.03 5.89
CA SER A 239 3.78 11.46 4.53
C SER A 239 3.90 9.94 4.53
N VAL A 240 4.73 9.39 5.42
CA VAL A 240 4.90 7.95 5.60
C VAL A 240 3.62 7.32 6.15
N PHE A 241 2.99 7.93 7.14
CA PHE A 241 1.69 7.49 7.68
C PHE A 241 0.60 7.43 6.58
N GLY A 242 0.46 8.50 5.81
CA GLY A 242 -0.54 8.55 4.74
C GLY A 242 -0.30 7.49 3.66
N SER A 243 0.97 7.29 3.27
CA SER A 243 1.36 6.23 2.33
C SER A 243 1.11 4.82 2.89
N ALA A 244 1.40 4.60 4.18
CA ALA A 244 1.14 3.33 4.86
C ALA A 244 -0.35 3.00 4.89
N THR A 245 -1.21 3.99 5.13
CA THR A 245 -2.66 3.84 5.07
C THR A 245 -3.11 3.45 3.66
N CYS A 246 -2.59 4.12 2.63
CA CYS A 246 -2.87 3.76 1.24
C CYS A 246 -2.47 2.32 0.93
N PHE A 247 -1.28 1.88 1.35
CA PHE A 247 -0.83 0.50 1.12
C PHE A 247 -1.67 -0.54 1.83
N PHE A 248 -2.09 -0.27 3.06
CA PHE A 248 -2.97 -1.16 3.78
C PHE A 248 -4.31 -1.34 3.05
N ILE A 249 -4.94 -0.23 2.65
CA ILE A 249 -6.21 -0.28 1.92
C ILE A 249 -6.03 -0.93 0.54
N SER A 250 -4.96 -0.61 -0.19
CA SER A 250 -4.63 -1.27 -1.45
C SER A 250 -4.26 -2.75 -1.29
N ALA A 251 -3.92 -3.23 -0.10
CA ALA A 251 -3.74 -4.66 0.15
C ALA A 251 -5.08 -5.39 0.43
N ILE A 252 -6.12 -4.65 0.85
CA ILE A 252 -7.45 -5.21 1.14
C ILE A 252 -8.37 -5.14 -0.08
N ILE A 253 -8.35 -4.02 -0.81
CA ILE A 253 -9.31 -3.70 -1.87
C ILE A 253 -8.62 -3.72 -3.22
N ASP A 254 -9.23 -4.41 -4.19
CA ASP A 254 -8.65 -4.55 -5.55
C ASP A 254 -9.07 -3.42 -6.50
N MET A 255 -10.28 -2.89 -6.32
CA MET A 255 -10.82 -1.83 -7.17
C MET A 255 -10.33 -0.46 -6.72
N PHE A 256 -9.63 0.25 -7.63
CA PHE A 256 -9.06 1.58 -7.38
C PHE A 256 -10.10 2.58 -6.86
N ALA A 257 -11.26 2.70 -7.53
CA ALA A 257 -12.30 3.66 -7.15
C ALA A 257 -12.82 3.46 -5.72
N VAL A 258 -13.03 2.21 -5.32
CA VAL A 258 -13.50 1.86 -3.97
C VAL A 258 -12.40 2.14 -2.94
N ALA A 259 -11.17 1.73 -3.23
CA ALA A 259 -10.02 1.96 -2.35
C ALA A 259 -9.78 3.46 -2.10
N LEU A 260 -9.91 4.29 -3.13
CA LEU A 260 -9.77 5.74 -3.06
C LEU A 260 -10.80 6.37 -2.12
N ILE A 261 -12.09 6.02 -2.29
CA ILE A 261 -13.17 6.54 -1.44
C ILE A 261 -12.93 6.16 0.02
N VAL A 262 -12.52 4.91 0.29
CA VAL A 262 -12.24 4.43 1.65
C VAL A 262 -11.09 5.19 2.30
N VAL A 263 -9.98 5.41 1.59
CA VAL A 263 -8.82 6.15 2.12
C VAL A 263 -9.20 7.59 2.44
N VAL A 264 -9.88 8.26 1.52
CA VAL A 264 -10.32 9.65 1.72
C VAL A 264 -11.27 9.73 2.91
N LEU A 265 -12.22 8.80 3.05
CA LEU A 265 -13.13 8.75 4.20
C LEU A 265 -12.38 8.59 5.52
N ILE A 266 -11.41 7.66 5.58
CA ILE A 266 -10.57 7.45 6.78
C ILE A 266 -9.83 8.74 7.13
N PHE A 267 -9.23 9.41 6.14
CA PHE A 267 -8.52 10.67 6.37
C PHE A 267 -9.46 11.79 6.83
N VAL A 268 -10.64 11.93 6.25
CA VAL A 268 -11.64 12.92 6.69
C VAL A 268 -12.07 12.68 8.13
N VAL A 269 -12.35 11.43 8.51
CA VAL A 269 -12.70 11.09 9.90
C VAL A 269 -11.54 11.46 10.82
N MET A 270 -10.30 11.05 10.52
CA MET A 270 -9.15 11.42 11.36
C MET A 270 -8.93 12.93 11.43
N LEU A 271 -9.15 13.66 10.34
CA LEU A 271 -9.03 15.12 10.26
C LEU A 271 -10.03 15.83 11.18
N VAL A 272 -11.28 15.38 11.25
CA VAL A 272 -12.31 15.97 12.13
C VAL A 272 -11.90 15.87 13.60
N PHE A 273 -11.31 14.75 13.99
CA PHE A 273 -10.82 14.52 15.37
C PHE A 273 -9.37 14.99 15.61
N SER A 274 -8.85 15.87 14.75
CA SER A 274 -7.50 16.45 14.92
C SER A 274 -7.38 17.40 16.12
N GLY A 275 -8.50 17.96 16.61
CA GLY A 275 -8.55 18.93 17.69
C GLY A 275 -8.53 20.40 17.25
N PHE A 276 -8.37 20.68 15.95
CA PHE A 276 -8.43 22.04 15.41
C PHE A 276 -9.86 22.47 15.02
N LEU A 277 -10.59 21.63 14.27
CA LEU A 277 -11.94 21.98 13.78
C LEU A 277 -13.00 21.97 14.89
N ILE A 278 -12.84 21.09 15.87
CA ILE A 278 -13.78 20.89 16.97
C ILE A 278 -12.95 20.75 18.24
N SER A 279 -13.36 21.46 19.30
CA SER A 279 -12.77 21.25 20.62
C SER A 279 -13.09 19.84 21.12
N LEU A 280 -12.06 19.10 21.50
CA LEU A 280 -12.23 17.69 21.90
C LEU A 280 -12.94 17.53 23.25
N SER A 281 -13.00 18.59 24.05
CA SER A 281 -13.78 18.61 25.30
C SER A 281 -15.29 18.67 25.07
N SER A 282 -15.75 19.13 23.91
CA SER A 282 -17.18 19.20 23.57
C SER A 282 -17.71 17.97 22.83
N VAL A 283 -16.83 17.01 22.51
CA VAL A 283 -17.22 15.78 21.81
C VAL A 283 -17.90 14.82 22.79
N PHE A 284 -18.93 14.11 22.33
CA PHE A 284 -19.60 13.09 23.14
C PHE A 284 -18.58 12.05 23.68
N PRO A 285 -18.67 11.66 24.96
CA PRO A 285 -17.69 10.75 25.58
C PRO A 285 -17.48 9.43 24.82
N TRP A 286 -18.54 8.88 24.22
CA TRP A 286 -18.49 7.63 23.46
C TRP A 286 -17.78 7.75 22.10
N LEU A 287 -17.62 8.95 21.54
CA LEU A 287 -16.85 9.23 20.32
C LEU A 287 -15.41 9.68 20.61
N SER A 288 -15.13 10.03 21.87
CA SER A 288 -13.86 10.63 22.28
C SER A 288 -12.65 9.72 21.98
N TRP A 289 -12.82 8.40 21.91
CA TRP A 289 -11.71 7.48 21.64
C TRP A 289 -11.10 7.64 20.24
N ILE A 290 -11.86 8.12 19.24
CA ILE A 290 -11.39 8.28 17.86
C ILE A 290 -10.22 9.27 17.76
N GLN A 291 -10.17 10.25 18.67
CA GLN A 291 -9.09 11.22 18.73
C GLN A 291 -7.71 10.55 18.89
N TRP A 292 -7.64 9.41 19.58
CA TRP A 292 -6.38 8.69 19.82
C TRP A 292 -5.88 7.91 18.60
N ILE A 293 -6.72 7.74 17.59
CA ILE A 293 -6.38 7.09 16.32
C ILE A 293 -6.20 8.16 15.21
N SER A 294 -6.28 9.46 15.53
CA SER A 294 -6.06 10.52 14.55
C SER A 294 -4.58 10.85 14.42
N ALA A 295 -3.98 10.49 13.28
CA ALA A 295 -2.62 10.91 12.93
C ALA A 295 -2.53 12.44 12.75
N PHE A 296 -3.62 13.08 12.32
CA PHE A 296 -3.71 14.53 12.18
C PHE A 296 -3.56 15.21 13.54
N ARG A 297 -4.17 14.67 14.61
CA ARG A 297 -3.99 15.17 15.97
C ARG A 297 -2.54 15.16 16.40
N TYR A 298 -1.87 14.02 16.24
CA TYR A 298 -0.47 13.88 16.67
C TYR A 298 0.47 14.78 15.88
N ALA A 299 0.33 14.84 14.55
CA ALA A 299 1.11 15.73 13.71
C ALA A 299 0.88 17.21 14.07
N SER A 300 -0.38 17.61 14.30
CA SER A 300 -0.74 18.97 14.69
C SER A 300 -0.12 19.34 16.02
N ASN A 301 -0.25 18.49 17.04
CA ASN A 301 0.29 18.75 18.36
C ASN A 301 1.82 18.91 18.33
N VAL A 302 2.55 18.10 17.54
CA VAL A 302 4.01 18.28 17.38
C VAL A 302 4.33 19.67 16.82
N LEU A 303 3.68 20.06 15.72
CA LEU A 303 3.94 21.35 15.08
C LEU A 303 3.48 22.54 15.93
N THR A 304 2.36 22.43 16.64
CA THR A 304 1.87 23.46 17.55
C THR A 304 2.83 23.64 18.74
N VAL A 305 3.33 22.57 19.35
CA VAL A 305 4.35 22.71 20.42
C VAL A 305 5.64 23.32 19.85
N ASN A 306 6.09 22.85 18.68
CA ASN A 306 7.30 23.34 18.03
C ASN A 306 7.24 24.85 17.71
N GLU A 307 6.07 25.35 17.31
CA GLU A 307 5.85 26.76 16.93
C GLU A 307 5.60 27.66 18.15
N PHE A 308 4.73 27.25 19.08
CA PHE A 308 4.22 28.16 20.12
C PHE A 308 5.06 28.18 21.39
N ARG A 309 5.83 27.14 21.72
CA ARG A 309 6.47 26.99 23.04
C ARG A 309 7.35 28.17 23.48
N ASN A 310 8.07 28.78 22.53
CA ASN A 310 8.95 29.92 22.78
C ASN A 310 8.47 31.21 22.11
N ASN A 311 7.22 31.28 21.68
CA ASN A 311 6.68 32.42 20.95
C ASN A 311 5.87 33.35 21.88
N ARG A 312 5.84 34.64 21.55
CA ARG A 312 5.09 35.68 22.27
C ARG A 312 4.24 36.48 21.30
N PHE A 313 3.01 36.77 21.70
CA PHE A 313 2.05 37.49 20.87
C PHE A 313 1.70 38.82 21.50
N CYS A 314 1.76 39.89 20.70
CA CYS A 314 1.55 41.27 21.13
C CYS A 314 0.22 41.82 20.61
N LEU A 315 -0.32 42.86 21.25
CA LEU A 315 -1.51 43.52 20.68
C LEU A 315 -1.13 44.23 19.39
N ALA A 316 -1.97 44.12 18.35
CA ALA A 316 -1.73 44.69 17.03
C ALA A 316 -1.40 46.21 17.06
N ASN A 317 -1.91 46.94 18.07
CA ASN A 317 -1.69 48.38 18.23
C ASN A 317 -0.63 48.77 19.27
N LEU A 318 -0.06 47.82 20.03
CA LEU A 318 1.00 48.08 21.01
C LEU A 318 2.06 46.97 20.95
N THR A 319 3.07 47.17 20.10
CA THR A 319 4.20 46.24 19.91
C THR A 319 5.03 46.02 21.17
N SER A 320 4.92 46.89 22.17
CA SER A 320 5.63 46.81 23.45
C SER A 320 4.89 45.99 24.52
N ILE A 321 3.60 45.66 24.32
CA ILE A 321 2.80 44.89 25.29
C ILE A 321 2.43 43.55 24.67
N CYS A 322 3.04 42.49 25.20
CA CYS A 322 2.82 41.12 24.75
C CYS A 322 2.19 40.29 25.87
N PRO A 323 0.85 40.36 26.02
CA PRO A 323 0.15 39.77 27.16
C PRO A 323 -0.03 38.26 27.03
N MET A 324 0.07 37.70 25.82
CA MET A 324 -0.19 36.30 25.56
C MET A 324 1.11 35.58 25.21
N MET A 325 1.47 34.60 26.03
CA MET A 325 2.56 33.69 25.72
C MET A 325 2.02 32.50 24.93
N GLY A 326 2.84 31.87 24.09
CA GLY A 326 2.41 30.67 23.37
C GLY A 326 2.06 29.50 24.30
N SER A 327 2.56 29.48 25.53
CA SER A 327 2.10 28.59 26.61
C SER A 327 0.60 28.72 26.89
N ASP A 328 0.04 29.92 26.81
CA ASP A 328 -1.39 30.16 27.04
C ASP A 328 -2.23 29.58 25.90
N VAL A 329 -1.71 29.64 24.66
CA VAL A 329 -2.33 28.99 23.49
C VAL A 329 -2.31 27.48 23.68
N LEU A 330 -1.19 26.91 24.08
CA LEU A 330 -1.02 25.47 24.29
C LEU A 330 -1.93 24.95 25.41
N ASN A 331 -2.03 25.68 26.53
CA ASN A 331 -2.96 25.39 27.62
C ASN A 331 -4.43 25.40 27.14
N LYS A 332 -4.82 26.41 26.35
CA LYS A 332 -6.18 26.50 25.79
C LYS A 332 -6.51 25.34 24.85
N GLN A 333 -5.52 24.85 24.09
CA GLN A 333 -5.67 23.72 23.18
C GLN A 333 -5.61 22.35 23.91
N GLY A 334 -5.26 22.32 25.19
CA GLY A 334 -5.10 21.07 25.95
C GLY A 334 -3.96 20.20 25.42
N VAL A 335 -2.88 20.82 24.95
CA VAL A 335 -1.68 20.14 24.44
C VAL A 335 -0.62 20.15 25.53
N ASP A 336 -0.01 19.00 25.80
CA ASP A 336 1.07 18.90 26.79
C ASP A 336 2.39 19.43 26.21
N TYR A 337 3.05 20.36 26.90
CA TYR A 337 4.31 20.99 26.46
C TYR A 337 5.31 21.26 27.60
N THR A 338 5.00 20.78 28.81
CA THR A 338 5.76 21.08 30.03
C THR A 338 7.18 20.54 29.97
N THR A 339 7.32 19.31 29.46
CA THR A 339 8.61 18.64 29.30
C THR A 339 8.97 18.59 27.83
N ASP A 340 10.26 18.66 27.49
CA ASP A 340 10.75 18.48 26.11
C ASP A 340 10.25 17.15 25.49
N TRP A 341 10.05 16.14 26.35
CA TRP A 341 9.54 14.83 25.98
C TRP A 341 8.09 14.85 25.47
N ASP A 342 7.24 15.81 25.90
CA ASP A 342 5.82 15.82 25.55
C ASP A 342 5.59 15.95 24.03
N MET A 343 6.40 16.79 23.37
CA MET A 343 6.40 16.88 21.90
C MET A 343 6.79 15.56 21.24
N TRP A 344 7.86 14.92 21.74
CA TRP A 344 8.35 13.66 21.20
C TRP A 344 7.38 12.51 21.42
N LYS A 345 6.58 12.50 22.50
CA LYS A 345 5.49 11.52 22.70
C LYS A 345 4.52 11.54 21.52
N TYR A 346 4.09 12.72 21.07
CA TYR A 346 3.21 12.85 19.91
C TYR A 346 3.89 12.38 18.62
N PHE A 347 5.16 12.72 18.44
CA PHE A 347 5.95 12.26 17.28
C PHE A 347 6.10 10.73 17.24
N PHE A 348 6.38 10.09 18.38
CA PHE A 348 6.45 8.64 18.50
C PHE A 348 5.10 7.97 18.27
N ALA A 349 4.00 8.57 18.76
CA ALA A 349 2.66 8.06 18.49
C ALA A 349 2.35 8.05 16.97
N LEU A 350 2.67 9.13 16.27
CA LEU A 350 2.53 9.21 14.80
C LEU A 350 3.38 8.13 14.09
N THR A 351 4.61 7.94 14.55
CA THR A 351 5.53 6.93 13.99
C THR A 351 5.02 5.51 14.22
N MET A 352 4.54 5.21 15.43
CA MET A 352 3.95 3.91 15.77
C MET A 352 2.70 3.61 14.94
N MET A 353 1.86 4.61 14.68
CA MET A 353 0.73 4.46 13.78
C MET A 353 1.19 4.12 12.36
N ALA A 354 2.17 4.85 11.82
CA ALA A 354 2.71 4.56 10.49
C ALA A 354 3.26 3.13 10.38
N ILE A 355 4.04 2.69 11.37
CA ILE A 355 4.56 1.32 11.45
C ILE A 355 3.43 0.30 11.53
N THR A 356 2.39 0.57 12.33
CA THR A 356 1.24 -0.34 12.47
C THR A 356 0.55 -0.55 11.13
N PHE A 357 0.26 0.52 10.38
CA PHE A 357 -0.35 0.40 9.05
C PHE A 357 0.55 -0.31 8.04
N LEU A 358 1.87 -0.10 8.08
CA LEU A 358 2.81 -0.85 7.24
C LEU A 358 2.81 -2.35 7.58
N LEU A 359 2.82 -2.70 8.88
CA LEU A 359 2.74 -4.09 9.32
C LEU A 359 1.41 -4.73 8.90
N LEU A 360 0.30 -4.01 9.05
CA LEU A 360 -1.01 -4.49 8.60
C LEU A 360 -1.03 -4.74 7.08
N ALA A 361 -0.44 -3.85 6.28
CA ALA A 361 -0.28 -4.04 4.84
C ALA A 361 0.56 -5.29 4.53
N TYR A 362 1.67 -5.48 5.23
CA TYR A 362 2.54 -6.65 5.10
C TYR A 362 1.80 -7.96 5.44
N PHE A 363 1.09 -8.00 6.58
CA PHE A 363 0.32 -9.18 6.98
C PHE A 363 -0.80 -9.49 5.99
N GLN A 364 -1.46 -8.45 5.47
CA GLN A 364 -2.51 -8.65 4.47
C GLN A 364 -1.94 -9.27 3.19
N LEU A 365 -0.79 -8.80 2.69
CA LEU A 365 -0.09 -9.42 1.55
C LEU A 365 0.29 -10.89 1.79
N HIS A 366 0.55 -11.27 3.05
CA HIS A 366 0.81 -12.65 3.42
C HIS A 366 -0.46 -13.52 3.40
N ARG A 367 -1.61 -12.96 3.81
CA ARG A 367 -2.91 -13.65 3.86
C ARG A 367 -3.60 -13.79 2.51
N MET A 368 -3.24 -12.99 1.51
CA MET A 368 -3.85 -13.06 0.18
C MET A 368 -3.74 -14.48 -0.38
N LYS A 369 -4.89 -15.06 -0.78
CA LYS A 369 -4.92 -16.35 -1.45
C LYS A 369 -4.27 -16.20 -2.82
N LYS A 370 -3.22 -16.98 -3.02
CA LYS A 370 -2.46 -17.01 -4.26
C LYS A 370 -2.79 -18.31 -4.97
N SER A 371 -3.81 -18.29 -5.83
CA SER A 371 -4.08 -19.45 -6.68
C SER A 371 -3.03 -19.49 -7.78
N LYS A 372 -2.53 -20.70 -8.07
CA LYS A 372 -1.93 -20.99 -9.36
C LYS A 372 -3.00 -21.00 -10.44
#